data_AF-I7ZKI2-F1
#
_entry.id   AF-I7ZKI2-F1
#
_cell.length_a   1.000
_cell.length_b   1.000
_cell.length_c   1.000
_cell.angle_alpha   90.00
_cell.angle_beta   90.00
_cell.angle_gamma   90.00
#
_symmetry.space_group_name_H-M   'P 1'
#
loop_
_entity.id
_entity.type
_entity.pdbx_description
1 polymer ?
#
loop_
_entity_poly.entity_id
_entity_poly.type
_entity_poly.pdbx_seq_one_letter_code
_entity_poly.pdbx_strand_id
1 'polypeptide(L)'
;MVQFLETVFPHHFEDIDFKRDVVYDWTGIQGFTKDGASIVGRPTKGSPGEYVSVGHNGEGMGRCFACATVATDAMLSYLKGTKSWTPPEWFPMSFARNLGSGDLYTVTICGSSSPLCFKRLCVDNSERLLIDIGS
;
A
#
# COMPACT_ATOMS: atom_id res chain seq x y z
N MET A 1 16.94 -19.02 -19.30
CA MET A 1 17.12 -17.61 -19.67
C MET A 1 17.98 -17.49 -20.93
N VAL A 2 19.25 -17.91 -20.92
CA VAL A 2 20.14 -17.82 -22.10
C VAL A 2 19.57 -18.50 -23.35
N GLN A 3 19.16 -19.76 -23.24
CA GLN A 3 18.51 -20.47 -24.36
C GLN A 3 17.29 -19.73 -24.93
N PHE A 4 16.51 -19.05 -24.07
CA PHE A 4 15.36 -18.28 -24.51
C PHE A 4 15.81 -17.04 -25.32
N LEU A 5 16.83 -16.33 -24.86
CA LEU A 5 17.36 -15.15 -25.56
C LEU A 5 17.97 -15.53 -26.92
N GLU A 6 18.77 -16.60 -26.96
CA GLU A 6 19.36 -17.12 -28.21
C GLU A 6 18.28 -17.56 -29.20
N THR A 7 17.18 -18.15 -28.71
CA THR A 7 16.08 -18.60 -29.57
C THR A 7 15.24 -17.43 -30.09
N VAL A 8 14.91 -16.46 -29.24
CA VAL A 8 13.97 -15.37 -29.58
C VAL A 8 14.68 -14.20 -30.29
N PHE A 9 15.95 -13.98 -29.99
CA PHE A 9 16.75 -12.87 -30.51
C PHE A 9 18.10 -13.36 -31.05
N PRO A 10 18.12 -14.30 -32.01
CA PRO A 10 19.33 -14.98 -32.44
C PRO A 10 20.40 -14.00 -32.87
N HIS A 11 20.07 -13.00 -33.70
CA HIS A 11 21.06 -12.04 -34.22
C HIS A 11 21.65 -11.05 -33.19
N HIS A 12 21.10 -11.00 -31.98
CA HIS A 12 21.56 -10.07 -30.94
C HIS A 12 22.27 -10.78 -29.78
N PHE A 13 22.04 -12.09 -29.65
CA PHE A 13 22.46 -12.88 -28.50
C PHE A 13 22.94 -14.24 -29.01
N GLU A 14 24.10 -14.24 -29.68
CA GLU A 14 24.79 -15.45 -30.15
C GLU A 14 25.89 -15.84 -29.16
N ASP A 15 26.01 -17.14 -28.87
CA ASP A 15 27.08 -17.72 -28.04
C ASP A 15 27.27 -17.00 -26.69
N ILE A 16 26.18 -16.80 -25.94
CA ILE A 16 26.24 -16.11 -24.65
C ILE A 16 27.01 -16.96 -23.63
N ASP A 17 28.08 -16.40 -23.08
CA ASP A 17 28.79 -16.94 -21.93
C ASP A 17 28.44 -16.16 -20.66
N PHE A 18 27.90 -16.85 -19.66
CA PHE A 18 27.43 -16.23 -18.42
C PHE A 18 28.52 -15.47 -17.64
N LYS A 19 29.78 -15.90 -17.69
CA LYS A 19 30.87 -15.25 -16.95
C LYS A 19 31.42 -14.03 -17.68
N ARG A 20 31.35 -14.03 -19.01
CA ARG A 20 31.80 -12.93 -19.86
C ARG A 20 30.74 -11.84 -20.03
N ASP A 21 29.49 -12.25 -20.27
CA ASP A 21 28.46 -11.36 -20.83
C ASP A 21 27.47 -10.85 -19.77
N VAL A 22 27.30 -11.54 -18.64
CA VAL A 22 26.41 -11.10 -17.55
C VAL A 22 27.19 -10.26 -16.54
N VAL A 23 27.01 -8.95 -16.62
CA VAL A 23 27.68 -7.98 -15.71
C VAL A 23 27.11 -8.04 -14.29
N TYR A 24 25.80 -8.32 -14.15
CA TYR A 24 25.12 -8.31 -12.86
C TYR A 24 23.88 -9.21 -12.90
N ASP A 25 23.65 -9.95 -11.82
CA ASP A 25 22.44 -10.75 -11.59
C ASP A 25 21.97 -10.55 -10.15
N TRP A 26 20.67 -10.53 -9.94
CA TRP A 26 20.06 -10.30 -8.63
C TRP A 26 18.72 -11.02 -8.51
N THR A 27 18.29 -11.23 -7.27
CA THR A 27 17.01 -11.84 -6.95
C THR A 27 16.18 -10.92 -6.07
N GLY A 28 14.86 -11.00 -6.20
CA GLY A 28 13.90 -10.18 -5.46
C GLY A 28 12.88 -11.00 -4.69
N ILE A 29 12.16 -10.33 -3.78
CA ILE A 29 11.02 -10.90 -3.07
C ILE A 29 9.75 -10.26 -3.62
N GLN A 30 8.75 -11.08 -3.90
CA GLN A 30 7.46 -10.63 -4.39
C GLN A 30 6.32 -11.21 -3.55
N GLY A 31 5.39 -10.32 -3.17
CA GLY A 31 4.10 -10.72 -2.61
C GLY A 31 3.08 -10.96 -3.72
N PHE A 32 2.45 -12.14 -3.70
CA PHE A 32 1.37 -12.49 -4.60
C PHE A 32 0.03 -12.53 -3.86
N THR A 33 -1.02 -12.10 -4.55
CA THR A 33 -2.40 -12.29 -4.11
C THR A 33 -3.01 -13.48 -4.83
N LYS A 34 -4.01 -14.12 -4.20
CA LYS A 34 -4.64 -15.33 -4.75
C LYS A 34 -5.34 -15.09 -6.09
N ASP A 35 -5.87 -13.88 -6.29
CA ASP A 35 -6.70 -13.49 -7.43
C ASP A 35 -5.95 -12.61 -8.44
N GLY A 36 -4.66 -12.33 -8.22
CA GLY A 36 -3.88 -11.45 -9.10
C GLY A 36 -4.20 -9.94 -8.96
N ALA A 37 -5.17 -9.58 -8.11
CA ALA A 37 -5.55 -8.20 -7.83
C ALA A 37 -4.61 -7.57 -6.79
N SER A 38 -4.27 -6.29 -6.94
CA SER A 38 -3.52 -5.58 -5.90
C SER A 38 -4.41 -5.37 -4.67
N ILE A 39 -3.82 -5.18 -3.49
CA ILE A 39 -4.58 -4.83 -2.28
C ILE A 39 -4.24 -3.39 -1.91
N VAL A 40 -5.25 -2.52 -1.98
CA VAL A 40 -5.11 -1.08 -1.74
C VAL A 40 -6.17 -0.59 -0.78
N GLY A 41 -5.74 0.01 0.34
CA GLY A 41 -6.61 0.53 1.38
C GLY A 41 -6.31 -0.06 2.76
N ARG A 42 -7.30 -0.15 3.65
CA ARG A 42 -7.07 -0.57 5.03
C ARG A 42 -6.99 -2.10 5.14
N PRO A 43 -5.95 -2.68 5.77
CA PRO A 43 -5.86 -4.13 5.97
C PRO A 43 -7.08 -4.70 6.69
N THR A 44 -7.56 -3.98 7.70
CA THR A 44 -8.75 -4.32 8.48
C THR A 44 -9.61 -3.08 8.72
N LYS A 45 -10.89 -3.26 9.06
CA LYS A 45 -11.77 -2.14 9.45
C LYS A 45 -11.44 -1.58 10.84
N GLY A 46 -10.80 -2.37 11.70
CA GLY A 46 -10.41 -2.00 13.06
C GLY A 46 -9.09 -1.22 13.15
N SER A 47 -8.37 -1.08 12.05
CA SER A 47 -7.10 -0.33 11.96
C SER A 47 -7.25 0.91 11.08
N PRO A 48 -7.91 1.98 11.56
CA PRO A 48 -8.27 3.08 10.68
C PRO A 48 -7.15 4.01 10.22
N GLY A 49 -6.05 4.04 10.97
CA GLY A 49 -4.85 4.77 10.59
C GLY A 49 -3.93 3.99 9.65
N GLU A 50 -4.24 2.72 9.34
CA GLU A 50 -3.37 1.86 8.55
C GLU A 50 -3.86 1.75 7.11
N TYR A 51 -2.96 2.04 6.16
CA TYR A 51 -3.22 1.90 4.73
C TYR A 51 -2.07 1.14 4.08
N VAL A 52 -2.41 0.25 3.16
CA VAL A 52 -1.45 -0.56 2.42
C VAL A 52 -1.69 -0.44 0.92
N SER A 53 -0.61 -0.57 0.16
CA SER A 53 -0.61 -0.81 -1.29
C SER A 53 0.37 -1.94 -1.54
N VAL A 54 -0.13 -3.17 -1.67
CA VAL A 54 0.68 -4.39 -1.68
C VAL A 54 0.17 -5.42 -2.68
N GLY A 55 0.96 -6.46 -2.92
CA GLY A 55 0.53 -7.63 -3.69
C GLY A 55 0.30 -7.30 -5.16
N HIS A 56 1.22 -6.54 -5.78
CA HIS A 56 1.06 -6.08 -7.16
C HIS A 56 1.32 -7.15 -8.24
N ASN A 57 1.70 -8.38 -7.83
CA ASN A 57 1.82 -9.55 -8.72
C ASN A 57 2.77 -9.37 -9.92
N GLY A 58 3.91 -8.70 -9.75
CA GLY A 58 4.88 -8.45 -10.82
C GLY A 58 4.72 -7.10 -11.51
N GLU A 59 3.54 -6.49 -11.35
CA GLU A 59 3.20 -5.20 -11.98
C GLU A 59 3.45 -4.01 -11.05
N GLY A 60 4.31 -4.18 -10.04
CA GLY A 60 4.53 -3.19 -8.98
C GLY A 60 5.01 -1.84 -9.51
N MET A 61 5.93 -1.85 -10.48
CA MET A 61 6.51 -0.63 -11.04
C MET A 61 5.46 0.25 -11.75
N GLY A 62 4.51 -0.37 -12.46
CA GLY A 62 3.42 0.36 -13.12
C GLY A 62 2.30 0.74 -12.17
N ARG A 63 1.94 -0.15 -11.23
CA ARG A 63 0.78 0.02 -10.37
C ARG A 63 1.03 0.91 -9.14
N CYS A 64 2.27 1.04 -8.69
CA CYS A 64 2.58 1.71 -7.42
C CYS A 64 2.08 3.15 -7.36
N PHE A 65 2.24 3.93 -8.43
CA PHE A 65 1.82 5.34 -8.45
C PHE A 65 0.30 5.50 -8.36
N ALA A 66 -0.44 4.73 -9.16
CA ALA A 66 -1.90 4.76 -9.16
C ALA A 66 -2.47 4.27 -7.83
N CYS A 67 -1.97 3.15 -7.31
CA CYS A 67 -2.43 2.57 -6.05
C CYS A 67 -2.07 3.44 -4.84
N ALA A 68 -0.86 4.02 -4.81
CA ALA A 68 -0.44 4.94 -3.75
C ALA A 68 -1.30 6.20 -3.73
N THR A 69 -1.60 6.78 -4.90
CA THR A 69 -2.48 7.96 -5.00
C THR A 69 -3.83 7.70 -4.32
N VAL A 70 -4.47 6.57 -4.63
CA VAL A 70 -5.77 6.22 -4.07
C VAL A 70 -5.68 5.93 -2.57
N ALA A 71 -4.66 5.20 -2.11
CA ALA A 71 -4.46 4.93 -0.69
C ALA A 71 -4.22 6.22 0.12
N THR A 72 -3.39 7.14 -0.41
CA THR A 72 -3.09 8.43 0.23
C THR A 72 -4.31 9.34 0.23
N ASP A 73 -5.08 9.41 -0.85
CA ASP A 73 -6.30 10.23 -0.90
C ASP A 73 -7.36 9.76 0.10
N ALA A 74 -7.54 8.44 0.21
CA ALA A 74 -8.39 7.83 1.23
C ALA A 74 -7.91 8.15 2.66
N MET A 75 -6.58 8.10 2.88
CA MET A 75 -5.96 8.44 4.17
C MET A 75 -6.17 9.93 4.51
N LEU A 76 -5.93 10.83 3.56
CA LEU A 76 -6.12 12.27 3.77
C LEU A 76 -7.58 12.60 4.04
N SER A 77 -8.51 11.95 3.34
CA SER A 77 -9.95 12.11 3.56
C SER A 77 -10.36 11.68 4.97
N TYR A 78 -9.81 10.56 5.45
CA TYR A 78 -9.97 10.13 6.84
C TYR A 78 -9.41 11.14 7.84
N LEU A 79 -8.19 11.62 7.64
CA LEU A 79 -7.55 12.59 8.52
C LEU A 79 -8.29 13.94 8.57
N LYS A 80 -8.96 14.33 7.49
CA LYS A 80 -9.81 15.53 7.43
C LYS A 80 -11.18 15.33 8.10
N GLY A 81 -11.51 14.13 8.57
CA GLY A 81 -12.83 13.81 9.11
C GLY A 81 -13.94 13.81 8.04
N THR A 82 -13.59 13.56 6.78
CA THR A 82 -14.56 13.53 5.68
C THR A 82 -15.46 12.30 5.82
N LYS A 83 -16.77 12.50 5.92
CA LYS A 83 -17.76 11.43 6.17
C LYS A 83 -17.90 10.44 5.02
N SER A 84 -17.64 10.87 3.79
CA SER A 84 -17.78 10.05 2.59
C SER A 84 -16.62 10.30 1.64
N TRP A 85 -15.92 9.23 1.28
CA TRP A 85 -14.92 9.24 0.23
C TRP A 85 -15.11 8.00 -0.64
N THR A 86 -14.93 8.16 -1.94
CA THR A 86 -15.02 7.08 -2.92
C THR A 86 -13.80 7.11 -3.82
N PRO A 87 -13.26 5.95 -4.20
CA PRO A 87 -12.15 5.91 -5.13
C PRO A 87 -12.53 6.52 -6.49
N PRO A 88 -11.56 7.07 -7.24
CA PRO A 88 -11.80 7.57 -8.59
C PRO A 88 -12.34 6.50 -9.55
N GLU A 89 -13.09 6.91 -10.58
CA GLU A 89 -13.72 6.00 -11.56
C GLU A 89 -12.72 5.07 -12.27
N TRP A 90 -11.51 5.56 -12.56
CA TRP A 90 -10.46 4.78 -13.21
C TRP A 90 -9.86 3.71 -12.30
N PHE A 91 -10.13 3.74 -10.99
CA PHE A 91 -9.51 2.82 -10.05
C PHE A 91 -10.22 1.46 -10.08
N PRO A 92 -9.49 0.34 -10.30
CA PRO A 92 -10.10 -0.97 -10.30
C PRO A 92 -10.66 -1.32 -8.92
N MET A 93 -11.99 -1.46 -8.81
CA MET A 93 -12.63 -1.79 -7.53
C MET A 93 -12.24 -3.17 -6.99
N SER A 94 -11.75 -4.08 -7.84
CA SER A 94 -11.14 -5.34 -7.40
C SER A 94 -9.90 -5.13 -6.53
N PHE A 95 -9.26 -3.96 -6.60
CA PHE A 95 -8.08 -3.64 -5.79
C PHE A 95 -8.46 -3.03 -4.43
N ALA A 96 -9.70 -2.55 -4.30
CA ALA A 96 -10.17 -1.84 -3.13
C ALA A 96 -10.27 -2.76 -1.91
N ARG A 97 -9.63 -2.37 -0.81
CA ARG A 97 -9.73 -3.05 0.47
C ARG A 97 -10.11 -2.06 1.55
N ASN A 98 -11.35 -2.18 2.07
CA ASN A 98 -11.86 -1.35 3.17
C ASN A 98 -11.60 0.16 2.95
N LEU A 99 -11.80 0.62 1.72
CA LEU A 99 -11.47 1.98 1.28
C LEU A 99 -12.54 3.03 1.65
N GLY A 100 -13.67 2.62 2.21
CA GLY A 100 -14.72 3.53 2.70
C GLY A 100 -14.39 4.16 4.05
N SER A 101 -15.18 5.16 4.44
CA SER A 101 -15.17 5.70 5.80
C SER A 101 -15.50 4.57 6.78
N GLY A 102 -14.49 4.11 7.52
CA GLY A 102 -14.75 3.35 8.73
C GLY A 102 -15.54 4.23 9.70
N ASP A 103 -16.31 3.60 10.59
CA ASP A 103 -17.05 4.30 11.65
C ASP A 103 -16.15 5.36 12.30
N LEU A 104 -16.63 6.60 12.42
CA LEU A 104 -15.83 7.73 12.87
C LEU A 104 -15.30 7.47 14.30
N TYR A 105 -14.06 7.04 14.44
CA TYR A 105 -13.35 7.02 15.70
C TYR A 105 -12.63 8.35 15.88
N THR A 106 -12.95 9.05 16.97
CA THR A 106 -12.24 10.26 17.38
C THR A 106 -10.80 9.89 17.74
N VAL A 107 -9.85 10.28 16.90
CA VAL A 107 -8.41 10.12 17.21
C VAL A 107 -7.96 11.36 17.97
N THR A 108 -7.77 11.23 19.29
CA THR A 108 -7.15 12.28 20.10
C THR A 108 -5.63 12.18 19.97
N ILE A 109 -5.00 13.16 19.34
CA ILE A 109 -3.54 13.25 19.29
C ILE A 109 -3.06 13.88 20.61
N CYS A 110 -2.57 13.05 21.54
CA CYS A 110 -1.88 13.55 22.72
C CYS A 110 -0.40 13.82 22.39
N GLY A 111 -0.05 15.10 22.22
CA GLY A 111 1.32 15.51 21.98
C GLY A 111 2.10 15.67 23.29
N SER A 112 2.96 14.72 23.64
CA SER A 112 4.04 14.97 24.59
C SER A 112 5.36 15.25 23.84
N SER A 113 6.04 16.30 24.27
CA SER A 113 7.37 16.73 23.82
C SER A 113 8.44 15.91 24.54
N SER A 114 8.87 14.81 23.93
CA SER A 114 10.09 14.10 24.34
C SER A 114 10.98 13.84 23.11
N PRO A 115 12.30 14.06 23.16
CA PRO A 115 13.14 14.21 21.96
C PRO A 115 13.67 12.88 21.38
N LEU A 116 13.23 11.71 21.85
CA LEU A 116 13.87 10.44 21.50
C LEU A 116 12.85 9.38 21.08
N CYS A 117 13.02 8.93 19.84
CA CYS A 117 12.60 7.64 19.29
C CYS A 117 11.15 7.51 18.79
N PHE A 118 11.06 7.05 17.53
CA PHE A 118 9.90 6.50 16.80
C PHE A 118 8.55 6.54 17.54
N LYS A 119 7.73 7.56 17.26
CA LYS A 119 6.32 7.57 17.66
C LYS A 119 5.55 6.57 16.79
N ARG A 120 5.41 5.34 17.29
CA ARG A 120 4.29 4.48 16.91
C ARG A 120 3.02 5.25 17.27
N LEU A 121 2.22 5.62 16.28
CA LEU A 121 0.91 6.20 16.50
C LEU A 121 0.07 5.11 17.19
N CYS A 122 -0.01 5.15 18.53
CA CYS A 122 -0.88 4.25 19.27
C CYS A 122 -2.31 4.76 19.06
N VAL A 123 -3.08 4.06 18.23
CA VAL A 123 -4.54 4.19 18.23
C VAL A 123 -5.00 3.48 19.49
N ASP A 124 -5.17 4.24 20.57
CA ASP A 124 -5.76 3.69 21.80
C ASP A 124 -7.22 3.37 21.53
N ASN A 125 -7.52 2.07 21.49
CA ASN A 125 -8.87 1.53 21.33
C ASN A 125 -9.58 1.46 22.69
N SER A 126 -9.44 2.48 23.52
CA SER A 126 -10.12 2.54 24.82
C SER A 126 -11.45 3.25 24.66
N GLU A 127 -12.55 2.51 24.78
CA GLU A 127 -13.84 3.04 25.20
C GLU A 127 -13.65 3.86 26.48
N ARG A 128 -13.45 5.17 26.35
CA ARG A 128 -13.62 6.11 27.46
C ARG A 128 -14.83 6.97 27.15
N LEU A 129 -15.96 6.41 27.55
CA LEU A 129 -17.18 7.12 27.86
C LEU A 129 -16.84 8.23 28.88
N LEU A 130 -16.67 9.48 28.43
CA LEU A 130 -16.59 10.63 29.33
C LEU A 130 -17.41 11.81 28.79
N ILE A 131 -18.67 11.78 29.24
CA ILE A 131 -19.44 12.84 29.93
C ILE A 131 -19.39 14.24 29.31
N ASP A 132 -20.57 14.60 28.81
CA ASP A 132 -21.10 15.95 28.57
C ASP A 132 -20.70 16.94 29.68
N ILE A 133 -20.12 18.07 29.28
CA ILE A 133 -20.18 19.28 30.10
C ILE A 133 -20.61 20.40 29.17
N GLY A 134 -21.92 20.61 29.12
CA GLY A 134 -22.50 21.83 28.59
C GLY A 134 -22.00 23.05 29.37
N SER A 135 -21.60 24.07 28.61
CA SER A 135 -22.00 25.48 28.73
C SER A 135 -21.36 26.25 27.59
#